data_AF-A0A7H5EXT3-F1
#
_entry.id   AF-A0A7H5EXT3-F1
#
_cell.length_a   1.000
_cell.length_b   1.000
_cell.length_c   1.000
_cell.angle_alpha   90.00
_cell.angle_beta   90.00
_cell.angle_gamma   90.00
#
_symmetry.space_group_name_H-M   'P 1'
#
loop_
_entity.id
_entity.type
_entity.pdbx_description
1 polymer ?
#
loop_
_entity_poly.entity_id
_entity_poly.type
_entity_poly.pdbx_seq_one_letter_code
_entity_poly.pdbx_strand_id
1 'polypeptide(L)'
;MDAITALRQATREAHTKTEELVDRDLLLSQHFSSERYCRLMQANRQAWEASFRMILRCEHPPGFGTELATLRELGKSLGLLVAEEDGRAKVDQDGSGGAADFAGAVYVLLGSTLGSKVIYRALEKNPAIAPHQNLEFYRRAAAVSPKAFRETLEKINRLMKDNPAVKDRVIRSALNVFGYFRMAYEKL
;
A
#
# COMPACT_ATOMS: atom_id res chain seq x y z
N MET A 1 -11.97 -22.54 5.30
CA MET A 1 -11.51 -21.41 4.46
C MET A 1 -10.24 -20.87 5.09
N ASP A 2 -9.12 -20.79 4.36
CA ASP A 2 -7.89 -20.23 4.92
C ASP A 2 -8.05 -18.73 5.21
N ALA A 3 -7.23 -18.20 6.13
CA ALA A 3 -7.39 -16.83 6.62
C ALA A 3 -7.10 -15.77 5.54
N ILE A 4 -6.22 -16.09 4.58
CA ILE A 4 -5.88 -15.20 3.46
C ILE A 4 -7.00 -15.14 2.42
N THR A 5 -7.66 -16.26 2.15
CA THR A 5 -8.84 -16.34 1.30
C THR A 5 -9.97 -15.50 1.89
N ALA A 6 -10.17 -15.55 3.21
CA ALA A 6 -11.15 -14.69 3.87
C ALA A 6 -10.77 -13.21 3.78
N LEU A 7 -9.49 -12.85 3.97
CA LEU A 7 -9.02 -11.47 3.81
C LEU A 7 -9.27 -10.96 2.38
N ARG A 8 -8.86 -11.72 1.36
CA ARG A 8 -9.09 -11.39 -0.05
C ARG A 8 -10.56 -11.22 -0.38
N GLN A 9 -11.41 -12.13 0.12
CA GLN A 9 -12.85 -12.05 -0.11
C GLN A 9 -13.44 -10.81 0.55
N ALA A 10 -13.05 -10.49 1.78
CA ALA A 10 -13.54 -9.33 2.50
C ALA A 10 -13.09 -7.99 1.88
N THR A 11 -11.91 -7.94 1.27
CA THR A 11 -11.37 -6.72 0.65
C THR A 11 -11.64 -6.60 -0.85
N ARG A 12 -12.29 -7.60 -1.47
CA ARG A 12 -12.48 -7.66 -2.93
C ARG A 12 -13.21 -6.45 -3.48
N GLU A 13 -14.34 -6.10 -2.87
CA GLU A 13 -15.14 -4.95 -3.30
C GLU A 13 -14.38 -3.63 -3.16
N ALA A 14 -13.66 -3.46 -2.04
CA ALA A 14 -12.83 -2.28 -1.81
C ALA A 14 -11.71 -2.16 -2.84
N HIS A 15 -11.04 -3.27 -3.17
CA HIS A 15 -10.03 -3.33 -4.23
C HIS A 15 -10.61 -2.92 -5.59
N THR A 16 -11.73 -3.51 -6.01
CA THR A 16 -12.39 -3.19 -7.29
C THR A 16 -12.77 -1.72 -7.36
N LYS A 17 -13.42 -1.17 -6.31
CA LYS A 17 -13.79 0.25 -6.26
C LYS A 17 -12.57 1.18 -6.34
N THR A 18 -11.46 0.82 -5.70
CA THR A 18 -10.21 1.59 -5.80
C THR A 18 -9.64 1.55 -7.22
N GLU A 19 -9.65 0.39 -7.88
CA GLU A 19 -9.19 0.26 -9.27
C GLU A 19 -10.07 1.05 -10.24
N GLU A 20 -11.39 1.08 -10.05
CA GLU A 20 -12.32 1.84 -10.91
C GLU A 20 -12.09 3.36 -10.87
N LEU A 21 -11.60 3.89 -9.74
CA LEU A 21 -11.29 5.32 -9.59
C LEU A 21 -10.01 5.73 -10.34
N VAL A 22 -9.09 4.79 -10.53
CA VAL A 22 -7.87 5.01 -11.30
C VAL A 22 -8.12 4.43 -12.67
N ASP A 23 -8.64 5.25 -13.60
CA ASP A 23 -8.92 4.87 -15.00
C ASP A 23 -7.74 4.08 -15.59
N ARG A 24 -7.81 2.76 -15.44
CA ARG A 24 -6.66 1.86 -15.57
C ARG A 24 -6.27 1.75 -17.03
N ASP A 25 -7.27 1.74 -17.90
CA ASP A 25 -7.08 1.68 -19.34
C ASP A 25 -6.38 2.96 -19.82
N LEU A 26 -6.76 4.12 -19.26
CA LEU A 26 -6.07 5.36 -19.56
C LEU A 26 -4.64 5.38 -19.01
N LEU A 27 -4.40 4.92 -17.78
CA LEU A 27 -3.04 4.85 -17.19
C LEU A 27 -2.10 3.95 -18.02
N LEU A 28 -2.64 2.89 -18.63
CA LEU A 28 -1.90 1.98 -19.50
C LEU A 28 -1.83 2.46 -20.96
N SER A 29 -2.59 3.49 -21.33
CA SER A 29 -2.56 4.10 -22.64
C SER A 29 -1.37 5.07 -22.80
N GLN A 30 -0.97 5.30 -24.04
CA GLN A 30 0.01 6.35 -24.36
C GLN A 30 -0.58 7.77 -24.33
N HIS A 31 -1.88 7.92 -24.03
CA HIS A 31 -2.59 9.20 -23.98
C HIS A 31 -2.66 9.79 -22.57
N PHE A 32 -2.06 9.15 -21.58
CA PHE A 32 -2.00 9.68 -20.22
C PHE A 32 -1.11 10.93 -20.17
N SER A 33 -1.72 12.08 -19.90
CA SER A 33 -1.03 13.39 -19.86
C SER A 33 -0.15 13.53 -18.62
N SER A 34 0.91 14.34 -18.73
CA SER A 34 1.76 14.77 -17.60
C SER A 34 0.97 15.31 -16.41
N GLU A 35 -0.03 16.16 -16.66
CA GLU A 35 -0.85 16.75 -15.61
C GLU A 35 -1.60 15.68 -14.80
N ARG A 36 -2.31 14.78 -15.48
CA ARG A 36 -2.99 13.64 -14.85
C ARG A 36 -2.02 12.74 -14.08
N TYR A 37 -0.81 12.52 -14.60
CA TYR A 37 0.22 11.78 -13.89
C TYR A 37 0.64 12.46 -12.58
N CYS A 38 0.88 13.77 -12.61
CA CYS A 38 1.22 14.53 -11.40
C CYS A 38 0.11 14.44 -10.34
N ARG A 39 -1.17 14.56 -10.76
CA ARG A 39 -2.31 14.38 -9.84
C ARG A 39 -2.37 12.96 -9.25
N LEU A 40 -2.18 11.93 -10.08
CA LEU A 40 -2.13 10.54 -9.63
C LEU A 40 -1.01 10.33 -8.60
N MET A 41 0.18 10.86 -8.86
CA MET A 41 1.30 10.77 -7.93
C MET A 41 1.04 11.51 -6.62
N GLN A 42 0.35 12.66 -6.67
CA GLN A 42 -0.09 13.38 -5.48
C GLN A 42 -1.12 12.57 -4.68
N ALA A 43 -2.09 11.92 -5.34
CA ALA A 43 -3.07 11.07 -4.68
C ALA A 43 -2.41 9.82 -4.06
N ASN A 44 -1.48 9.17 -4.77
CA ASN A 44 -0.66 8.09 -4.23
C ASN A 44 0.09 8.54 -2.97
N ARG A 45 0.75 9.71 -3.02
CA ARG A 45 1.44 10.28 -1.87
C ARG A 45 0.50 10.47 -0.68
N GLN A 46 -0.68 11.05 -0.88
CA GLN A 46 -1.66 11.26 0.20
C GLN A 46 -2.13 9.95 0.84
N ALA A 47 -2.49 8.96 0.02
CA ALA A 47 -2.93 7.65 0.52
C ALA A 47 -1.81 6.91 1.27
N TRP A 48 -0.60 6.92 0.71
CA TRP A 48 0.57 6.33 1.33
C TRP A 48 0.95 7.03 2.63
N GLU A 49 0.88 8.37 2.69
CA GLU A 49 1.16 9.13 3.91
C GLU A 49 0.18 8.78 5.04
N ALA A 50 -1.12 8.76 4.75
CA ALA A 50 -2.14 8.37 5.73
C ALA A 50 -1.92 6.94 6.23
N SER A 51 -1.62 6.01 5.32
CA SER A 51 -1.32 4.61 5.65
C SER A 51 -0.06 4.48 6.49
N PHE A 52 0.97 5.27 6.18
CA PHE A 52 2.23 5.28 6.93
C PHE A 52 2.06 5.80 8.34
N ARG A 53 1.34 6.91 8.52
CA ARG A 53 1.04 7.45 9.86
C ARG A 53 0.31 6.42 10.72
N MET A 54 -0.56 5.61 10.12
CA MET A 54 -1.20 4.49 10.81
C MET A 54 -0.17 3.40 11.19
N ILE A 55 0.65 2.94 10.23
CA ILE A 55 1.68 1.90 10.45
C ILE A 55 2.70 2.29 11.53
N LEU A 56 3.13 3.55 11.56
CA LEU A 56 4.10 4.06 12.53
C LEU A 56 3.56 4.03 13.96
N ARG A 57 2.24 4.08 14.14
CA ARG A 57 1.56 3.99 15.45
C ARG A 57 1.23 2.55 15.85
N CYS A 58 1.50 1.58 14.99
CA CYS A 58 1.21 0.18 15.27
C CYS A 58 2.37 -0.51 15.99
N GLU A 59 2.05 -1.50 16.81
CA GLU A 59 3.01 -2.53 17.18
C GLU A 59 3.45 -3.30 15.94
N HIS A 60 4.76 -3.48 15.77
CA HIS A 60 5.33 -4.20 14.63
C HIS A 60 5.56 -5.67 15.00
N PRO A 61 4.83 -6.62 14.38
CA PRO A 61 4.99 -8.02 14.69
C PRO A 61 6.41 -8.51 14.34
N PRO A 62 7.00 -9.41 15.14
CA PRO A 62 8.30 -10.01 14.82
C PRO A 62 8.34 -10.61 13.42
N GLY A 63 9.44 -10.39 12.71
CA GLY A 63 9.66 -10.94 11.36
C GLY A 63 9.13 -10.09 10.20
N PHE A 64 8.55 -8.90 10.45
CA PHE A 64 8.10 -7.96 9.40
C PHE A 64 9.10 -6.83 9.06
N GLY A 65 10.35 -6.95 9.52
CA GLY A 65 11.37 -5.90 9.32
C GLY A 65 11.64 -5.58 7.84
N THR A 66 11.68 -6.60 6.98
CA THR A 66 11.90 -6.43 5.54
C THR A 66 10.75 -5.70 4.86
N GLU A 67 9.50 -6.01 5.22
CA GLU A 67 8.32 -5.33 4.70
C GLU A 67 8.32 -3.86 5.10
N LEU A 68 8.61 -3.55 6.37
CA LEU A 68 8.69 -2.17 6.85
C LEU A 68 9.79 -1.40 6.11
N ALA A 69 10.97 -1.99 5.94
CA ALA A 69 12.06 -1.37 5.19
C ALA A 69 11.67 -1.11 3.72
N THR A 70 11.05 -2.09 3.06
CA THR A 70 10.57 -1.97 1.67
C THR A 70 9.56 -0.85 1.55
N LEU A 71 8.56 -0.81 2.43
CA LEU A 71 7.56 0.25 2.43
C LEU A 71 8.23 1.60 2.65
N ARG A 72 9.17 1.74 3.59
CA ARG A 72 9.83 3.02 3.88
C ARG A 72 10.55 3.56 2.65
N GLU A 73 11.24 2.71 1.92
CA GLU A 73 11.90 3.08 0.66
C GLU A 73 10.90 3.52 -0.42
N LEU A 74 9.75 2.85 -0.52
CA LEU A 74 8.67 3.28 -1.41
C LEU A 74 8.07 4.63 -0.98
N GLY A 75 7.85 4.83 0.32
CA GLY A 75 7.38 6.09 0.87
C GLY A 75 8.35 7.25 0.58
N LYS A 76 9.66 7.03 0.76
CA LYS A 76 10.70 8.01 0.40
C LYS A 76 10.63 8.41 -1.09
N SER A 77 10.38 7.45 -1.98
CA SER A 77 10.24 7.74 -3.41
C SER A 77 8.99 8.56 -3.78
N LEU A 78 8.01 8.65 -2.86
CA LEU A 78 6.87 9.57 -2.94
C LEU A 78 7.14 10.92 -2.26
N GLY A 79 8.36 11.16 -1.79
CA GLY A 79 8.71 12.36 -1.01
C GLY A 79 8.12 12.37 0.39
N LEU A 80 7.75 11.20 0.94
CA LEU A 80 7.34 11.14 2.34
C LEU A 80 8.56 11.30 3.22
N LEU A 81 8.54 12.34 4.05
CA LEU A 81 9.43 12.47 5.19
C LEU A 81 8.96 11.48 6.24
N VAL A 82 9.41 10.23 6.12
CA VAL A 82 9.28 9.27 7.21
C VAL A 82 10.27 9.74 8.25
N ALA A 83 9.81 10.52 9.23
CA ALA A 83 10.61 10.79 10.40
C ALA A 83 11.10 9.44 10.92
N GLU A 84 12.42 9.29 11.07
CA GLU A 84 12.98 8.21 11.87
C GLU A 84 12.64 8.55 13.32
N GLU A 85 11.36 8.39 13.70
CA GLU A 85 10.99 8.44 15.10
C GLU A 85 11.58 7.18 15.74
N ASP A 86 12.83 7.34 16.18
CA ASP A 86 13.47 6.51 17.17
C ASP A 86 12.55 6.48 18.40
N GLY A 87 12.10 5.28 18.74
CA GLY A 87 11.59 4.97 20.07
C GLY A 87 10.17 5.45 20.33
N ARG A 88 9.24 4.49 20.27
CA ARG A 88 8.18 4.33 21.28
C ARG A 88 7.55 5.66 21.73
N ALA A 89 6.87 6.36 20.81
CA ALA A 89 5.79 7.22 21.28
C ALA A 89 4.88 6.30 22.11
N LYS A 90 4.82 6.52 23.42
CA LYS A 90 3.85 5.84 24.30
C LYS A 90 2.48 6.32 23.83
N VAL A 91 1.90 5.59 22.88
CA VAL A 91 0.52 5.78 22.48
C VAL A 91 -0.31 5.32 23.68
N ASP A 92 -1.10 6.24 24.22
CA ASP A 92 -2.05 5.95 25.30
C ASP A 92 -2.82 4.65 25.00
N GLN A 93 -2.91 3.80 26.02
CA GLN A 93 -3.33 2.40 25.91
C GLN A 93 -4.79 2.18 25.46
N ASP A 94 -5.53 3.25 25.14
CA ASP A 94 -6.95 3.16 24.77
C ASP A 94 -7.19 3.03 23.25
N GLY A 95 -6.15 3.00 22.40
CA GLY A 95 -6.33 2.90 20.95
C GLY A 95 -5.10 2.62 20.10
N SER A 96 -4.02 2.08 20.68
CA SER A 96 -2.79 1.80 19.93
C SER A 96 -3.02 0.72 18.86
N GLY A 97 -2.53 1.00 17.64
CA GLY A 97 -2.59 0.05 16.54
C GLY A 97 -1.84 -1.22 16.91
N GLY A 98 -2.45 -2.39 16.74
CA GLY A 98 -1.83 -3.66 17.11
C GLY A 98 -1.08 -4.29 15.93
N ALA A 99 -0.38 -5.39 16.18
CA ALA A 99 0.22 -6.20 15.12
C ALA A 99 -0.76 -6.56 13.98
N ALA A 100 -2.04 -6.73 14.31
CA ALA A 100 -3.12 -6.95 13.35
C ALA A 100 -3.34 -5.74 12.41
N ASP A 101 -3.32 -4.52 12.93
CA ASP A 101 -3.51 -3.32 12.11
C ASP A 101 -2.33 -3.12 11.17
N PHE A 102 -1.10 -3.33 11.69
CA PHE A 102 0.11 -3.33 10.87
C PHE A 102 0.00 -4.32 9.72
N ALA A 103 -0.39 -5.57 10.01
CA ALA A 103 -0.51 -6.64 9.01
C ALA A 103 -1.54 -6.30 7.91
N GLY A 104 -2.70 -5.76 8.28
CA GLY A 104 -3.72 -5.33 7.31
C GLY A 104 -3.21 -4.20 6.40
N ALA A 105 -2.45 -3.26 6.94
CA ALA A 105 -1.90 -2.15 6.18
C ALA A 105 -0.81 -2.60 5.20
N VAL A 106 0.11 -3.44 5.67
CA VAL A 106 1.18 -4.02 4.87
C VAL A 106 0.62 -4.86 3.73
N TYR A 107 -0.44 -5.64 3.98
CA TYR A 107 -1.15 -6.39 2.94
C TYR A 107 -1.55 -5.51 1.75
N VAL A 108 -2.18 -4.36 2.02
CA VAL A 108 -2.67 -3.49 0.95
C VAL A 108 -1.51 -2.73 0.28
N LEU A 109 -0.60 -2.15 1.06
CA LEU A 109 0.50 -1.38 0.47
C LEU A 109 1.43 -2.24 -0.38
N LEU A 110 1.86 -3.41 0.11
CA LEU A 110 2.67 -4.31 -0.72
C LEU A 110 1.85 -4.91 -1.86
N GLY A 111 0.57 -5.23 -1.63
CA GLY A 111 -0.34 -5.70 -2.67
C GLY A 111 -0.46 -4.72 -3.84
N SER A 112 -0.52 -3.41 -3.57
CA SER A 112 -0.59 -2.35 -4.59
C SER A 112 0.63 -2.30 -5.50
N THR A 113 1.76 -2.89 -5.12
CA THR A 113 2.99 -2.90 -5.93
C THR A 113 2.97 -3.96 -7.03
N LEU A 114 2.09 -4.96 -6.96
CA LEU A 114 2.10 -6.10 -7.90
C LEU A 114 1.82 -5.68 -9.35
N GLY A 115 1.01 -4.65 -9.54
CA GLY A 115 0.72 -4.07 -10.87
C GLY A 115 1.79 -3.10 -11.37
N SER A 116 2.69 -2.65 -10.50
CA SER A 116 3.61 -1.54 -10.80
C SER A 116 4.59 -1.83 -11.91
N LYS A 117 4.96 -3.10 -12.16
CA LYS A 117 5.82 -3.46 -13.30
C LYS A 117 5.17 -3.17 -14.65
N VAL A 118 3.86 -3.40 -14.76
CA VAL A 118 3.11 -3.12 -15.99
C VAL A 118 2.95 -1.60 -16.16
N ILE A 119 2.56 -0.91 -15.08
CA ILE A 119 2.40 0.55 -15.08
C ILE A 119 3.73 1.24 -15.43
N TYR A 120 4.83 0.87 -14.77
CA TYR A 120 6.16 1.44 -15.04
C TYR A 120 6.54 1.34 -16.51
N ARG A 121 6.37 0.16 -17.12
CA ARG A 121 6.68 -0.06 -18.55
C ARG A 121 5.79 0.75 -19.49
N ALA A 122 4.53 0.99 -19.13
CA ALA A 122 3.63 1.82 -19.91
C ALA A 122 4.06 3.30 -19.83
N LEU A 123 4.35 3.79 -18.62
CA LEU A 123 4.79 5.17 -18.38
C LEU A 123 6.14 5.48 -19.02
N GLU A 124 7.10 4.53 -18.98
CA GLU A 124 8.44 4.68 -19.59
C GLU A 124 8.35 4.87 -21.11
N LYS A 125 7.31 4.34 -21.76
CA LYS A 125 7.07 4.47 -23.20
C LYS A 125 6.20 5.67 -23.55
N ASN A 126 5.59 6.33 -22.58
CA ASN A 126 4.70 7.46 -22.82
C ASN A 126 5.53 8.75 -22.98
N PRO A 127 5.54 9.40 -24.15
CA PRO A 127 6.39 10.57 -24.41
C PRO A 127 6.01 11.80 -23.57
N ALA A 128 4.77 11.88 -23.09
CA ALA A 128 4.34 12.96 -22.19
C ALA A 128 4.81 12.74 -20.74
N ILE A 129 5.15 11.51 -20.36
CA ILE A 129 5.55 11.15 -18.99
C ILE A 129 7.04 10.87 -18.87
N ALA A 130 7.65 10.20 -19.85
CA ALA A 130 9.05 9.79 -19.83
C ALA A 130 10.06 10.91 -19.50
N PRO A 131 9.84 12.19 -19.89
CA PRO A 131 10.71 13.29 -19.49
C PRO A 131 10.68 13.61 -17.99
N HIS A 132 9.66 13.15 -17.25
CA HIS A 132 9.56 13.39 -15.82
C HIS A 132 10.48 12.44 -15.04
N GLN A 133 11.37 13.01 -14.24
CA GLN A 133 12.30 12.25 -13.37
C GLN A 133 11.60 11.44 -12.25
N ASN A 134 10.28 11.59 -12.10
CA ASN A 134 9.50 11.05 -10.99
C ASN A 134 8.88 9.68 -11.25
N LEU A 135 9.42 8.86 -12.16
CA LEU A 135 9.03 7.45 -12.29
C LEU A 135 9.57 6.56 -11.17
N GLU A 136 10.37 7.12 -10.25
CA GLU A 136 11.09 6.41 -9.20
C GLU A 136 10.19 5.52 -8.33
N PHE A 137 9.00 6.00 -7.97
CA PHE A 137 8.03 5.20 -7.20
C PHE A 137 7.64 3.93 -7.94
N TYR A 138 7.19 4.04 -9.19
CA TYR A 138 6.78 2.88 -9.98
C TYR A 138 7.97 1.99 -10.33
N ARG A 139 9.16 2.56 -10.54
CA ARG A 139 10.42 1.81 -10.76
C ARG A 139 10.76 0.94 -9.55
N ARG A 140 10.73 1.51 -8.34
CA ARG A 140 10.99 0.77 -7.10
C ARG A 140 9.89 -0.23 -6.77
N ALA A 141 8.63 0.16 -6.94
CA ALA A 141 7.50 -0.74 -6.73
C ALA A 141 7.57 -1.94 -7.70
N ALA A 142 7.97 -1.72 -8.95
CA ALA A 142 8.19 -2.79 -9.93
C ALA A 142 9.35 -3.75 -9.57
N ALA A 143 10.27 -3.32 -8.69
CA ALA A 143 11.35 -4.16 -8.18
C ALA A 143 10.95 -5.03 -6.98
N VAL A 144 9.78 -4.77 -6.37
CA VAL A 144 9.24 -5.62 -5.30
C VAL A 144 8.89 -7.00 -5.88
N SER A 145 9.53 -8.03 -5.36
CA SER A 145 9.34 -9.39 -5.87
C SER A 145 7.96 -9.95 -5.50
N PRO A 146 7.24 -10.62 -6.42
CA PRO A 146 6.04 -11.38 -6.09
C PRO A 146 6.29 -12.47 -5.03
N LYS A 147 7.53 -12.96 -4.91
CA LYS A 147 7.93 -13.87 -3.83
C LYS A 147 7.84 -13.20 -2.47
N ALA A 148 8.34 -11.97 -2.34
CA ALA A 148 8.30 -11.21 -1.09
C ALA A 148 6.85 -11.01 -0.62
N PHE A 149 5.93 -10.67 -1.53
CA PHE A 149 4.52 -10.55 -1.17
C PHE A 149 3.91 -11.87 -0.69
N ARG A 150 4.25 -13.00 -1.32
CA ARG A 150 3.79 -14.33 -0.85
C ARG A 150 4.32 -14.66 0.54
N GLU A 151 5.60 -14.40 0.81
CA GLU A 151 6.20 -14.58 2.14
C GLU A 151 5.51 -13.70 3.19
N THR A 152 5.13 -12.47 2.84
CA THR A 152 4.31 -11.61 3.71
C THR A 152 2.92 -12.23 3.98
N LEU A 153 2.24 -12.76 2.97
CA LEU A 153 0.94 -13.43 3.15
C LEU A 153 1.05 -14.63 4.10
N GLU A 154 2.14 -15.39 4.07
CA GLU A 154 2.38 -16.49 5.02
C GLU A 154 2.54 -15.99 6.46
N LYS A 155 3.22 -14.85 6.67
CA LYS A 155 3.33 -14.22 7.99
C LYS A 155 1.97 -13.74 8.50
N ILE A 156 1.19 -13.08 7.64
CA ILE A 156 -0.16 -12.62 7.97
C ILE A 156 -1.10 -13.81 8.26
N ASN A 157 -1.00 -14.88 7.47
CA ASN A 157 -1.78 -16.10 7.70
C ASN A 157 -1.47 -16.72 9.06
N ARG A 158 -0.19 -16.80 9.44
CA ARG A 158 0.23 -17.29 10.76
C ARG A 158 -0.31 -16.41 11.89
N LEU A 159 -0.29 -15.09 11.72
CA LEU A 159 -0.82 -14.13 12.71
C LEU A 159 -2.33 -14.30 12.93
N MET A 160 -3.11 -14.54 11.86
CA MET A 160 -4.56 -14.71 11.94
C MET A 160 -4.99 -16.13 12.34
N LYS A 161 -4.09 -17.11 12.32
CA LYS A 161 -4.42 -18.51 12.51
C LYS A 161 -5.04 -18.72 13.90
N ASP A 162 -6.22 -19.34 13.91
CA ASP A 162 -6.98 -19.70 15.11
C ASP A 162 -7.36 -18.50 16.02
N ASN A 163 -7.30 -17.25 15.50
CA ASN A 163 -7.66 -16.04 16.23
C ASN A 163 -8.63 -15.14 15.43
N PRO A 164 -9.96 -15.31 15.61
CA PRO A 164 -10.97 -14.53 14.91
C PRO A 164 -10.87 -13.02 15.15
N ALA A 165 -10.55 -12.58 16.37
CA ALA A 165 -10.44 -11.15 16.69
C ALA A 165 -9.27 -10.48 15.95
N VAL A 166 -8.13 -11.18 15.85
CA VAL A 166 -6.99 -10.71 15.06
C VAL A 166 -7.35 -10.66 13.58
N LYS A 167 -8.02 -11.69 13.06
CA LYS A 167 -8.47 -11.74 11.67
C LYS A 167 -9.40 -10.55 11.32
N ASP A 168 -10.38 -10.26 12.15
CA ASP A 168 -11.32 -9.15 11.93
C ASP A 168 -10.59 -7.80 11.96
N ARG A 169 -9.61 -7.64 12.85
CA ARG A 169 -8.80 -6.43 12.94
C ARG A 169 -7.87 -6.25 11.72
N VAL A 170 -7.26 -7.32 11.23
CA VAL A 170 -6.48 -7.30 9.97
C VAL A 170 -7.36 -6.88 8.79
N ILE A 171 -8.56 -7.46 8.66
CA ILE A 171 -9.51 -7.09 7.61
C ILE A 171 -9.91 -5.62 7.70
N ARG A 172 -10.28 -5.15 8.90
CA ARG A 172 -10.66 -3.75 9.13
C ARG A 172 -9.53 -2.79 8.75
N SER A 173 -8.30 -3.08 9.17
CA SER A 173 -7.15 -2.26 8.81
C SER A 173 -6.89 -2.22 7.30
N ALA A 174 -6.99 -3.37 6.62
CA ALA A 174 -6.88 -3.41 5.16
C ALA A 174 -7.96 -2.55 4.48
N LEU A 175 -9.22 -2.65 4.94
CA LEU A 175 -10.32 -1.82 4.45
C LEU A 175 -10.07 -0.32 4.69
N ASN A 176 -9.51 0.05 5.85
CA ASN A 176 -9.14 1.44 6.14
C ASN A 176 -8.09 1.97 5.15
N VAL A 177 -7.07 1.16 4.81
CA VAL A 177 -6.07 1.54 3.82
C VAL A 177 -6.68 1.71 2.43
N PHE A 178 -7.57 0.81 2.00
CA PHE A 178 -8.34 1.03 0.77
C PHE A 178 -9.16 2.33 0.83
N GLY A 179 -9.73 2.65 1.99
CA GLY A 179 -10.42 3.92 2.24
C GLY A 179 -9.52 5.14 1.98
N TYR A 180 -8.27 5.12 2.45
CA TYR A 180 -7.32 6.20 2.17
C TYR A 180 -7.03 6.37 0.68
N PHE A 181 -6.85 5.26 -0.05
CA PHE A 181 -6.69 5.30 -1.51
C PHE A 181 -7.92 5.88 -2.20
N ARG A 182 -9.12 5.43 -1.83
CA ARG A 182 -10.37 5.93 -2.41
C ARG A 182 -10.55 7.43 -2.21
N MET A 183 -10.39 7.90 -0.97
CA MET A 183 -10.50 9.33 -0.65
C MET A 183 -9.47 10.19 -1.40
N ALA A 184 -8.31 9.64 -1.72
CA ALA A 184 -7.30 10.34 -2.51
C ALA A 184 -7.63 10.33 -4.01
N TYR A 185 -8.11 9.20 -4.53
CA TYR A 185 -8.43 9.04 -5.97
C TYR A 185 -9.75 9.69 -6.40
N GLU A 186 -10.72 9.84 -5.51
CA GLU A 186 -11.96 10.58 -5.77
C GLU A 186 -11.73 12.07 -6.13
N LYS A 187 -10.49 12.56 -6.00
CA LYS A 187 -10.08 13.95 -6.30
C LYS A 187 -9.30 14.11 -7.62
N LEU A 188 -9.07 13.03 -8.37
CA LEU A 188 -8.29 13.04 -9.62
C LEU A 188 -9.05 13.71 -10.78
#